data_AF-R9MKY9-F1
#
_entry.id   AF-R9MKY9-F1
#
_cell.length_a   1.000
_cell.length_b   1.000
_cell.length_c   1.000
_cell.angle_alpha   90.00
_cell.angle_beta   90.00
_cell.angle_gamma   90.00
#
_symmetry.space_group_name_H-M   'P 1'
#
loop_
_entity.id
_entity.type
_entity.pdbx_description
1 polymer ?
#
loop_
_entity_poly.entity_id
_entity_poly.type
_entity_poly.pdbx_seq_one_letter_code
_entity_poly.pdbx_strand_id
1 'polypeptide(L)'
;MADAKTEKQKVKEITGKLEEGLKELFNSERYRNYLSTMSKFHNYSVNNTLLIALQRPDASLVAGYQAWQRNFNRHVNKGEKGIRILAPAPYKIKEERDKLDPVTREVMLDKDGMPQTNDMEKTRDRFMGDGGIRLYMGRNAAADAREGIGAF
;
A
#
# COMPACT_ATOMS: atom_id res chain seq x y z
N MET A 1 21.89 -15.77 -3.73
CA MET A 1 20.93 -15.15 -4.68
C MET A 1 19.55 -15.46 -4.12
N ALA A 2 18.85 -14.47 -3.56
CA ALA A 2 17.63 -14.71 -2.79
C ALA A 2 16.39 -14.32 -3.62
N ASP A 3 15.46 -15.26 -3.70
CA ASP A 3 14.29 -15.31 -4.57
C ASP A 3 13.34 -14.11 -4.39
N ALA A 4 13.15 -13.37 -5.48
CA ALA A 4 12.08 -12.39 -5.58
C ALA A 4 10.74 -13.13 -5.72
N LYS A 5 10.09 -13.46 -4.60
CA LYS A 5 8.70 -13.96 -4.59
C LYS A 5 7.82 -13.09 -5.48
N THR A 6 7.04 -13.71 -6.36
CA THR A 6 6.17 -13.02 -7.32
C THR A 6 5.13 -12.19 -6.57
N GLU A 7 4.75 -11.03 -7.09
CA GLU A 7 3.83 -10.09 -6.42
C GLU A 7 2.50 -10.74 -6.00
N LYS A 8 2.00 -11.69 -6.81
CA LYS A 8 0.82 -12.51 -6.46
C LYS A 8 1.00 -13.35 -5.20
N GLN A 9 2.19 -13.92 -4.98
CA GLN A 9 2.48 -14.72 -3.79
C GLN A 9 2.52 -13.85 -2.53
N LYS A 10 3.06 -12.63 -2.63
CA LYS A 10 3.09 -11.68 -1.52
C LYS A 10 1.68 -11.21 -1.11
N VAL A 11 0.83 -10.91 -2.10
CA VAL A 11 -0.58 -10.59 -1.82
C VAL A 11 -1.25 -11.78 -1.12
N LYS A 12 -0.98 -13.01 -1.57
CA LYS A 12 -1.50 -14.23 -0.95
C LYS A 12 -1.05 -14.42 0.51
N GLU A 13 0.20 -14.06 0.83
CA GLU A 13 0.69 -14.09 2.22
C GLU A 13 -0.02 -13.07 3.10
N ILE A 14 -0.28 -11.86 2.59
CA ILE A 14 -1.03 -10.83 3.34
C ILE A 14 -2.49 -11.26 3.53
N THR A 15 -3.12 -11.84 2.52
CA THR A 15 -4.49 -12.36 2.67
C THR A 15 -4.55 -13.53 3.65
N GLY A 16 -3.55 -14.41 3.66
CA GLY A 16 -3.48 -15.49 4.66
C GLY A 16 -3.36 -14.96 6.09
N LYS A 17 -2.51 -13.95 6.31
CA LYS A 17 -2.40 -13.27 7.62
C LYS A 17 -3.69 -12.56 8.04
N LEU A 18 -4.47 -12.05 7.09
CA LEU A 18 -5.79 -11.49 7.36
C LEU A 18 -6.75 -12.57 7.85
N GLU A 19 -6.80 -13.73 7.19
CA GLU A 19 -7.67 -14.84 7.57
C GLU A 19 -7.33 -15.39 8.96
N GLU A 20 -6.04 -15.55 9.25
CA GLU A 20 -5.55 -15.97 10.56
C GLU A 20 -5.85 -14.92 11.63
N GLY A 21 -5.53 -13.65 11.34
CA GLY A 21 -5.86 -12.53 12.23
C GLY A 21 -7.34 -12.42 12.52
N LEU A 22 -8.23 -12.73 11.56
CA LEU A 22 -9.67 -12.75 11.76
C LEU A 22 -10.12 -13.87 12.71
N LYS A 23 -9.46 -15.04 12.67
CA LYS A 23 -9.72 -16.11 13.64
C LYS A 23 -9.21 -15.76 15.04
N GLU A 24 -8.05 -15.09 15.12
CA GLU A 24 -7.49 -14.64 16.40
C GLU A 24 -8.22 -13.44 16.99
N LEU A 25 -8.92 -12.64 16.17
CA LEU A 25 -9.72 -11.50 16.62
C LEU A 25 -10.84 -11.90 17.59
N PHE A 26 -11.26 -13.16 17.63
CA PHE A 26 -12.22 -13.65 18.62
C PHE A 26 -11.64 -13.74 20.04
N ASN A 27 -10.33 -13.50 20.22
CA ASN A 27 -9.75 -13.26 21.54
C ASN A 27 -10.07 -11.83 22.01
N SER A 28 -10.70 -11.72 23.19
CA SER A 28 -11.19 -10.46 23.77
C SER A 28 -10.18 -9.30 23.78
N GLU A 29 -8.89 -9.58 24.00
CA GLU A 29 -7.85 -8.55 24.05
C GLU A 29 -7.49 -8.02 22.66
N ARG A 30 -7.33 -8.91 21.67
CA ARG A 30 -7.07 -8.53 20.27
C ARG A 30 -8.26 -7.82 19.67
N TYR A 31 -9.48 -8.24 20.02
CA TYR A 31 -10.70 -7.55 19.64
C TYR A 31 -10.75 -6.11 20.17
N ARG A 32 -10.41 -5.92 21.45
CA ARG A 32 -10.33 -4.58 22.06
C ARG A 32 -9.30 -3.69 21.35
N ASN A 33 -8.12 -4.23 21.04
CA ASN A 33 -7.08 -3.50 20.30
C ASN A 33 -7.54 -3.14 18.89
N TYR A 34 -8.24 -4.05 18.21
CA TYR A 34 -8.83 -3.77 16.92
C TYR A 34 -9.89 -2.66 16.98
N LEU A 35 -10.80 -2.69 17.94
CA LEU A 35 -11.79 -1.62 18.14
C LEU A 35 -11.14 -0.26 18.46
N SER A 36 -10.10 -0.27 19.29
CA SER A 36 -9.29 0.92 19.59
C SER A 36 -8.56 1.47 18.36
N THR A 37 -8.09 0.58 17.49
CA THR A 37 -7.46 0.97 16.22
C THR A 37 -8.50 1.51 15.25
N MET A 38 -9.67 0.88 15.17
CA MET A 38 -10.78 1.30 14.32
C MET A 38 -11.31 2.69 14.67
N SER A 39 -11.33 3.06 15.96
CA SER A 39 -11.74 4.40 16.37
C SER A 39 -10.74 5.49 15.95
N LYS A 40 -9.45 5.16 15.84
CA LYS A 40 -8.39 6.11 15.42
C LYS A 40 -8.23 6.20 13.90
N PHE A 41 -8.42 5.10 13.19
CA PHE A 41 -8.15 4.98 11.75
C PHE A 41 -9.43 4.91 10.91
N HIS A 42 -10.35 5.84 11.13
CA HIS A 42 -11.65 5.87 10.42
C HIS A 42 -11.54 6.11 8.91
N ASN A 43 -10.42 6.64 8.42
CA ASN A 43 -10.15 6.89 6.99
C ASN A 43 -9.47 5.71 6.27
N TYR A 44 -9.15 4.61 6.98
CA TYR A 44 -8.56 3.41 6.40
C TYR A 44 -9.62 2.34 6.14
N SER A 45 -9.40 1.51 5.13
CA SER A 45 -10.26 0.34 4.90
C SER A 45 -10.18 -0.64 6.07
N VAL A 46 -11.25 -1.39 6.31
CA VAL A 46 -11.33 -2.41 7.38
C VAL A 46 -10.12 -3.37 7.36
N ASN A 47 -9.73 -3.84 6.17
CA ASN A 47 -8.56 -4.71 6.01
C ASN A 47 -7.26 -4.03 6.41
N ASN A 48 -7.08 -2.75 6.06
CA ASN A 48 -5.90 -2.00 6.45
C ASN A 48 -5.88 -1.68 7.94
N THR A 49 -7.03 -1.36 8.54
CA THR A 49 -7.18 -1.18 9.99
C THR A 49 -6.82 -2.46 10.74
N LEU A 50 -7.27 -3.61 10.26
CA LEU A 50 -6.90 -4.91 10.83
C LEU A 50 -5.40 -5.20 10.68
N LEU A 51 -4.82 -4.95 9.50
CA LEU A 51 -3.39 -5.12 9.26
C LEU A 51 -2.54 -4.22 10.16
N ILE A 52 -2.99 -3.00 10.42
CA ILE A 52 -2.35 -2.08 11.37
C ILE A 52 -2.44 -2.65 12.79
N ALA A 53 -3.63 -3.07 13.24
CA ALA A 53 -3.84 -3.63 14.57
C ALA A 53 -3.01 -4.89 14.84
N LEU A 54 -2.87 -5.78 13.84
CA LEU A 54 -2.09 -7.02 13.94
C LEU A 54 -0.58 -6.79 14.00
N GLN A 55 -0.08 -5.81 13.24
CA GLN A 55 1.35 -5.49 13.20
C GLN A 55 1.76 -4.57 14.34
N ARG A 56 0.86 -3.69 14.78
CA ARG A 56 1.15 -2.64 15.76
C ARG A 56 -0.11 -2.19 16.52
N PRO A 57 -0.50 -2.91 17.58
CA PRO A 57 -1.73 -2.63 18.33
C PRO A 57 -1.69 -1.30 19.11
N ASP A 58 -0.49 -0.77 19.38
CA ASP A 58 -0.25 0.53 20.01
C ASP A 58 -0.28 1.71 19.02
N ALA A 59 -0.56 1.44 17.74
CA ALA A 59 -0.60 2.47 16.71
C ALA A 59 -1.59 3.58 17.06
N SER A 60 -1.11 4.82 16.97
CA SER A 60 -1.90 6.03 17.23
C SER A 60 -2.09 6.87 15.98
N LEU A 61 -1.02 7.09 15.23
CA LEU A 61 -1.07 7.69 13.90
C LEU A 61 -0.04 6.99 13.01
N VAL A 62 -0.44 6.65 11.80
CA VAL A 62 0.43 6.06 10.80
C VAL A 62 0.34 6.87 9.52
N ALA A 63 1.51 7.14 8.92
CA ALA A 63 1.59 7.85 7.66
C ALA A 63 2.81 7.37 6.86
N GLY A 64 2.83 7.64 5.56
CA GLY A 64 4.02 7.41 4.74
C GLY A 64 5.20 8.27 5.22
N TYR A 65 6.42 7.82 4.96
CA TYR A 65 7.64 8.51 5.42
C TYR A 65 7.68 9.99 5.00
N GLN A 66 7.42 10.28 3.72
CA GLN A 66 7.39 11.66 3.22
C GLN A 66 6.21 12.47 3.78
N ALA A 67 5.09 11.83 4.11
CA ALA A 67 3.94 12.50 4.69
C ALA A 67 4.24 13.02 6.10
N TRP A 68 5.05 12.29 6.89
CA TRP A 68 5.54 12.76 8.18
C TRP A 68 6.33 14.08 8.06
N GLN A 69 7.21 14.17 7.08
CA GLN A 69 8.01 15.38 6.84
C GLN A 69 7.17 16.53 6.30
N ARG A 70 6.33 16.27 5.29
CA ARG A 70 5.58 17.33 4.57
C ARG A 70 4.37 17.84 5.33
N ASN A 71 3.60 16.94 5.95
CA ASN A 71 2.29 17.28 6.50
C ASN A 71 2.34 17.53 8.00
N PHE A 72 3.32 16.94 8.69
CA PHE A 72 3.42 17.01 10.15
C PHE A 72 4.71 17.67 10.64
N ASN A 73 5.61 18.05 9.73
CA ASN A 73 6.95 18.57 10.03
C ASN A 73 7.72 17.72 11.06
N ARG A 74 7.52 16.40 11.00
CA ARG A 74 8.06 15.41 11.93
C ARG A 74 8.84 14.34 11.21
N HIS A 75 9.69 13.66 11.96
CA HIS A 75 10.51 12.56 11.46
C HIS A 75 10.06 11.23 12.04
N VAL A 76 10.21 10.19 11.23
CA VAL A 76 10.08 8.79 11.67
C VAL A 76 11.30 8.42 12.51
N ASN A 77 11.09 7.69 13.60
CA ASN A 77 12.19 7.24 14.47
C ASN A 77 13.19 6.35 13.71
N LYS A 78 14.48 6.52 14.03
CA LYS A 78 15.53 5.65 13.48
C LYS A 78 15.32 4.23 14.01
N GLY A 79 15.26 3.25 13.10
CA GLY A 79 14.99 1.84 13.44
C GLY A 79 13.51 1.46 13.48
N GLU A 80 12.60 2.38 13.18
CA GLU A 80 11.17 2.12 13.19
C GLU A 80 10.76 1.08 12.12
N LYS A 81 10.01 0.07 12.54
CA LYS A 81 9.49 -0.96 11.62
C LYS A 81 8.25 -0.43 10.88
N GLY A 82 8.32 -0.46 9.55
CA GLY A 82 7.21 -0.09 8.70
C GLY A 82 6.05 -1.09 8.78
N ILE A 83 4.83 -0.58 8.87
CA ILE A 83 3.57 -1.33 8.84
C ILE A 83 3.17 -1.50 7.37
N ARG A 84 2.90 -2.74 6.98
CA ARG A 84 2.49 -3.10 5.63
C ARG A 84 0.98 -2.95 5.49
N ILE A 85 0.56 -2.30 4.41
CA ILE A 85 -0.86 -2.12 4.08
C ILE A 85 -1.14 -2.61 2.65
N LEU A 86 -2.40 -2.87 2.35
CA LEU A 86 -2.89 -3.08 0.99
C LEU A 86 -3.21 -1.73 0.37
N ALA A 87 -2.52 -1.40 -0.72
CA ALA A 87 -2.76 -0.17 -1.47
C ALA A 87 -2.71 -0.43 -2.98
N PRO A 88 -3.59 0.23 -3.76
CA PRO A 88 -3.48 0.22 -5.21
C PRO A 88 -2.23 1.01 -5.61
N ALA A 89 -1.36 0.37 -6.38
CA ALA A 89 -0.20 0.98 -7.00
C ALA A 89 -0.45 1.02 -8.53
N PRO A 90 -1.00 2.12 -9.04
CA PRO A 90 -1.20 2.28 -10.48
C PRO A 90 0.15 2.25 -11.19
N TYR A 91 0.25 1.45 -12.24
CA TYR A 91 1.42 1.39 -13.11
C TYR A 91 1.01 1.59 -14.56
N LYS A 92 1.84 2.28 -15.31
CA LYS A 92 1.63 2.52 -16.74
C LYS A 92 2.15 1.32 -17.54
N ILE A 93 1.30 0.79 -18.42
CA ILE A 93 1.69 -0.23 -19.39
C ILE A 93 1.54 0.39 -20.77
N LYS A 94 2.57 0.24 -21.61
CA LYS A 94 2.45 0.48 -23.05
C LYS A 94 1.90 -0.79 -23.68
N GLU A 95 0.67 -0.74 -24.21
CA GLU A 95 0.10 -1.82 -25.02
C GLU A 95 0.19 -1.38 -26.49
N GLU A 96 0.95 -2.12 -27.30
CA GLU A 96 0.85 -2.06 -28.75
C GLU A 96 -0.52 -2.63 -29.15
N ARG A 97 -1.35 -1.81 -29.79
CA ARG A 97 -2.63 -2.24 -30.36
C ARG A 97 -2.65 -1.94 -31.84
N ASP A 98 -3.08 -2.90 -32.63
CA ASP A 98 -3.31 -2.72 -34.05
C ASP A 98 -4.25 -1.53 -34.28
N LYS A 99 -3.85 -0.57 -35.13
CA LYS A 99 -4.71 0.52 -35.58
C LYS A 99 -5.85 -0.08 -36.35
N LEU A 100 -7.08 0.18 -35.91
CA LEU A 100 -8.28 -0.22 -36.61
C LEU A 100 -8.75 0.95 -37.47
N ASP A 101 -9.16 0.67 -38.70
CA ASP A 101 -9.78 1.68 -39.57
C ASP A 101 -11.11 2.14 -38.94
N PRO A 102 -11.33 3.46 -38.79
CA PRO A 102 -12.52 4.01 -38.13
C PRO A 102 -13.84 3.65 -38.83
N VAL A 103 -13.82 3.21 -40.10
CA VAL A 103 -15.01 2.85 -40.86
C VAL A 103 -15.23 1.34 -40.91
N THR A 104 -14.19 0.55 -41.13
CA THR A 104 -14.31 -0.91 -41.34
C THR A 104 -14.00 -1.75 -40.10
N ARG A 105 -13.37 -1.18 -39.06
CA ARG A 105 -12.87 -1.89 -37.87
C ARG A 105 -11.86 -3.00 -38.20
N GLU A 106 -11.29 -2.98 -39.39
CA GLU A 106 -10.22 -3.91 -39.79
C GLU A 106 -8.86 -3.34 -39.41
N VAL A 107 -7.88 -4.22 -39.22
CA VAL A 107 -6.51 -3.83 -38.90
C VAL A 107 -5.90 -3.08 -40.09
N MET A 108 -5.52 -1.82 -39.89
CA MET A 108 -4.81 -1.02 -40.89
C MET A 108 -3.44 -1.65 -41.14
N LEU A 109 -3.20 -2.09 -42.37
CA LEU A 109 -1.92 -2.64 -42.80
C LEU A 109 -1.07 -1.54 -43.43
N ASP A 110 0.24 -1.54 -43.11
CA ASP A 110 1.23 -0.67 -43.74
C ASP A 110 1.50 -1.12 -45.19
N LYS A 111 2.28 -0.31 -45.94
CA LYS A 111 2.62 -0.56 -47.36
C LYS A 111 3.30 -1.92 -47.62
N ASP A 112 3.87 -2.53 -46.58
CA ASP A 112 4.54 -3.84 -46.61
C ASP A 112 3.65 -5.00 -46.13
N GLY A 113 2.35 -4.77 -45.91
CA GLY A 113 1.38 -5.80 -45.50
C GLY A 113 1.50 -6.23 -44.04
N MET A 114 2.19 -5.46 -43.19
CA MET A 114 2.22 -5.68 -41.74
C MET A 114 1.18 -4.81 -41.02
N PRO A 115 0.55 -5.31 -39.95
CA PRO A 115 -0.41 -4.53 -39.17
C PRO A 115 0.28 -3.31 -38.54
N GLN A 116 -0.27 -2.11 -38.76
CA GLN A 116 0.18 -0.89 -38.09
C GLN A 116 -0.20 -0.96 -36.61
N THR A 117 0.77 -1.01 -35.72
CA THR A 117 0.56 -0.93 -34.27
C THR A 117 0.59 0.52 -33.77
N ASN A 118 -0.21 0.83 -32.76
CA ASN A 118 -0.23 2.10 -32.05
C ASN A 118 0.11 1.84 -30.57
N ASP A 119 1.07 2.60 -30.03
CA ASP A 119 1.43 2.55 -28.62
C ASP A 119 0.37 3.27 -27.79
N MET A 120 -0.51 2.50 -27.14
CA MET A 120 -1.49 3.05 -26.21
C MET A 120 -0.97 2.94 -24.77
N GLU A 121 -0.76 4.05 -24.09
CA GLU A 121 -0.52 4.05 -22.64
C GLU A 121 -1.82 3.77 -21.89
N LYS A 122 -1.93 2.60 -21.23
CA LYS A 122 -3.01 2.29 -20.30
C LYS A 122 -2.49 2.24 -18.86
N THR A 123 -3.16 2.98 -17.98
CA THR A 123 -2.95 2.87 -16.54
C THR A 123 -3.76 1.68 -16.03
N ARG A 124 -3.09 0.69 -15.43
CA ARG A 124 -3.75 -0.41 -14.70
C ARG A 124 -3.44 -0.30 -13.22
N ASP A 125 -4.46 -0.50 -12.39
CA ASP A 125 -4.27 -0.62 -10.94
C ASP A 125 -3.75 -2.01 -10.60
N ARG A 126 -2.59 -2.09 -9.93
CA ARG A 126 -2.07 -3.32 -9.32
C ARG A 126 -1.98 -3.12 -7.82
N PHE A 127 -2.59 -3.99 -7.04
CA PHE A 127 -2.34 -4.02 -5.61
C PHE A 127 -0.95 -4.59 -5.35
N MET A 128 -0.08 -3.80 -4.73
CA MET A 128 1.23 -4.29 -4.27
C MET A 128 1.06 -5.04 -2.95
N GLY A 129 1.68 -6.21 -2.84
CA GLY A 129 1.82 -6.98 -1.61
C GLY A 129 3.00 -6.48 -0.77
N ASP A 130 3.83 -7.39 -0.23
CA ASP A 130 4.97 -7.08 0.67
C ASP A 130 6.04 -6.10 0.13
N GLY A 131 5.99 -5.74 -1.16
CA GLY A 131 6.79 -4.68 -1.76
C GLY A 131 6.14 -3.28 -1.73
N GLY A 132 4.92 -3.17 -1.22
CA GLY A 132 4.07 -1.98 -1.25
C GLY A 132 4.29 -0.97 -0.12
N ILE A 133 3.48 0.09 -0.17
CA ILE A 133 3.52 1.28 0.68
C ILE A 133 3.73 0.90 2.16
N ARG A 134 4.80 1.45 2.75
CA ARG A 134 5.07 1.32 4.18
C ARG A 134 4.58 2.56 4.91
N LEU A 135 3.76 2.32 5.93
CA LEU A 135 3.43 3.36 6.88
C LEU A 135 4.33 3.25 8.11
N TYR A 136 4.56 4.37 8.75
CA TYR A 136 5.43 4.49 9.92
C TYR A 136 4.71 5.27 11.00
N MET A 137 5.06 5.03 12.26
CA MET A 137 4.71 5.97 13.32
C MET A 137 5.78 7.06 13.40
N GLY A 138 5.35 8.30 13.58
CA GLY A 138 6.22 9.45 13.79
C GLY A 138 6.57 9.61 15.26
N ARG A 139 7.54 10.49 15.56
CA ARG A 139 7.82 10.91 16.92
C ARG A 139 6.56 11.44 17.62
N ASN A 140 6.31 10.88 18.79
CA ASN A 140 5.23 11.31 19.66
C ASN A 140 5.71 12.53 20.44
N ALA A 141 4.95 13.63 20.48
CA ALA A 141 5.38 14.87 21.13
C ALA A 141 5.72 14.68 22.63
N ALA A 142 5.10 13.69 23.27
CA ALA A 142 5.41 13.31 24.65
C ALA A 142 6.80 12.66 24.82
N ALA A 143 7.36 12.06 23.77
CA ALA A 143 8.73 11.52 23.78
C ALA A 143 9.76 12.64 23.59
N ASP A 144 9.47 13.62 22.73
CA ASP A 144 10.35 14.79 22.51
C ASP A 144 10.47 15.65 23.79
N ALA A 145 9.38 15.78 24.54
CA ALA A 145 9.38 16.48 25.84
C ALA A 145 10.21 15.77 26.93
N ARG A 146 10.40 14.43 26.82
CA ARG A 146 11.25 13.66 27.75
C ARG A 146 12.72 13.65 27.35
N GLU A 147 13.02 13.86 26.07
CA GLU A 147 14.41 13.92 25.55
C GLU A 147 15.00 15.34 25.56
N GLY A 148 14.29 16.34 26.08
CA GLY A 148 14.82 17.71 26.22
C GLY A 148 15.05 18.43 24.88
N ILE A 149 14.52 17.91 23.78
CA ILE A 149 14.60 18.54 22.47
C ILE A 149 13.45 19.54 22.40
N GLY A 150 13.75 20.79 22.70
CA GLY A 150 12.79 21.89 22.81
C GLY A 150 11.84 21.97 21.62
N ALA A 151 10.54 22.07 21.94
CA ALA A 151 9.53 22.45 20.98
C ALA A 151 9.81 23.89 20.50
N PHE A 152 10.16 24.02 19.22
CA PHE A 152 10.07 25.24 18.44
C PHE A 152 9.30 24.94 17.17
#